data_AF-A0A7T2TGR5-F1
#
_entry.id   AF-A0A7T2TGR5-F1
#
_cell.length_a   1.000
_cell.length_b   1.000
_cell.length_c   1.000
_cell.angle_alpha   90.00
_cell.angle_beta   90.00
_cell.angle_gamma   90.00
#
_symmetry.space_group_name_H-M   'P 1'
#
loop_
_entity.id
_entity.type
_entity.pdbx_description
1 polymer ?
#
loop_
_entity_poly.entity_id
_entity_poly.type
_entity_poly.pdbx_seq_one_letter_code
_entity_poly.pdbx_strand_id
1 'polypeptide(L)'
;MLIAPEILTRYGETPEPAEAATVSELIASASSAITSAAGAPIVAATSTINVLGVGEQLLNLPGAPVRRVDEVLVDGTLLEPSAYRVTNTGIYRSGGWACGRVLPTITITYFHGLDEVPRDVQSLCASMVIAGLIATREGGWDLQNGRVSSIGIDDYREAYATSGEGIEQVTPMDLPARTRKALKARFGGSVAVVNSL
;
A
#
# COMPACT_ATOMS: atom_id res chain seq x y z
N MET A 1 -10.34 -5.78 1.80
CA MET A 1 -10.33 -6.67 0.61
C MET A 1 -10.34 -5.78 -0.63
N LEU A 2 -9.40 -5.96 -1.56
CA LEU A 2 -9.23 -5.05 -2.72
C LEU A 2 -9.99 -5.48 -3.99
N ILE A 3 -10.22 -6.78 -4.16
CA ILE A 3 -11.00 -7.34 -5.29
C ILE A 3 -11.94 -8.42 -4.78
N ALA A 4 -13.04 -8.63 -5.49
CA ALA A 4 -13.93 -9.77 -5.30
C ALA A 4 -13.52 -10.91 -6.25
N PRO A 5 -13.75 -12.20 -5.92
CA PRO A 5 -13.27 -13.32 -6.72
C PRO A 5 -13.83 -13.33 -8.14
N GLU A 6 -15.01 -12.76 -8.37
CA GLU A 6 -15.64 -12.66 -9.68
C GLU A 6 -14.84 -11.76 -10.64
N ILE A 7 -14.04 -10.81 -10.11
CA ILE A 7 -13.19 -9.92 -10.91
C ILE A 7 -12.11 -10.71 -11.66
N LEU A 8 -11.67 -11.87 -11.15
CA LEU A 8 -10.67 -12.71 -11.81
C LEU A 8 -11.11 -13.16 -13.21
N THR A 9 -12.41 -13.37 -13.42
CA THR A 9 -12.97 -13.75 -14.73
C THR A 9 -12.70 -12.70 -15.81
N ARG A 10 -12.63 -11.42 -15.43
CA ARG A 10 -12.26 -10.33 -16.35
C ARG A 10 -10.82 -10.45 -16.85
N TYR A 11 -9.95 -11.09 -16.09
CA TYR A 11 -8.54 -11.31 -16.42
C TYR A 11 -8.30 -12.69 -17.06
N GLY A 12 -9.36 -13.43 -17.38
CA GLY A 12 -9.28 -14.71 -18.09
C GLY A 12 -9.15 -15.94 -17.19
N GLU A 13 -9.22 -15.77 -15.87
CA GLU A 13 -9.15 -16.89 -14.92
C GLU A 13 -10.53 -17.18 -14.33
N THR A 14 -10.99 -18.41 -14.51
CA THR A 14 -12.25 -18.90 -13.92
C THR A 14 -11.88 -19.92 -12.85
N PRO A 15 -11.86 -19.54 -11.55
CA PRO A 15 -11.52 -20.48 -10.49
C PRO A 15 -12.59 -21.55 -10.37
N GLU A 16 -12.16 -22.79 -10.15
CA GLU A 16 -13.10 -23.88 -9.88
C GLU A 16 -13.71 -23.74 -8.48
N PRO A 17 -14.93 -24.26 -8.23
CA PRO A 17 -15.55 -24.18 -6.91
C PRO A 17 -14.69 -24.79 -5.78
N ALA A 18 -13.88 -25.79 -6.11
CA ALA A 18 -12.95 -26.41 -5.17
C ALA A 18 -11.78 -25.47 -4.77
N GLU A 19 -11.42 -24.51 -5.63
CA GLU A 19 -10.34 -23.55 -5.40
C GLU A 19 -10.82 -22.30 -4.64
N ALA A 20 -12.12 -22.16 -4.36
CA ALA A 20 -12.70 -20.94 -3.80
C ALA A 20 -12.06 -20.51 -2.47
N ALA A 21 -11.73 -21.46 -1.59
CA ALA A 21 -11.05 -21.18 -0.32
C ALA A 21 -9.64 -20.62 -0.57
N THR A 22 -8.86 -21.27 -1.43
CA THR A 22 -7.51 -20.83 -1.81
C THR A 22 -7.54 -19.46 -2.47
N VAL A 23 -8.48 -19.20 -3.38
CA VAL A 23 -8.65 -17.89 -4.02
C VAL A 23 -8.89 -16.80 -2.98
N SER A 24 -9.77 -17.06 -2.00
CA SER A 24 -10.06 -16.10 -0.93
C SER A 24 -8.82 -15.77 -0.09
N GLU A 25 -8.03 -16.79 0.27
CA GLU A 25 -6.76 -16.61 0.99
C GLU A 25 -5.72 -15.85 0.18
N LEU A 26 -5.58 -16.17 -1.11
CA LEU A 26 -4.67 -15.45 -2.03
C LEU A 26 -5.08 -13.98 -2.18
N ILE A 27 -6.39 -13.69 -2.31
CA ILE A 27 -6.91 -12.31 -2.36
C ILE A 27 -6.62 -11.57 -1.06
N ALA A 28 -6.81 -12.23 0.10
CA ALA A 28 -6.52 -11.63 1.39
C ALA A 28 -5.02 -11.31 1.54
N SER A 29 -4.15 -12.25 1.16
CA SER A 29 -2.70 -12.08 1.16
C SER A 29 -2.25 -10.94 0.23
N ALA A 30 -2.68 -10.96 -1.03
CA ALA A 30 -2.36 -9.90 -2.00
C ALA A 30 -2.89 -8.53 -1.55
N SER A 31 -4.11 -8.48 -1.02
CA SER A 31 -4.70 -7.25 -0.47
C SER A 31 -3.87 -6.69 0.69
N SER A 32 -3.42 -7.57 1.58
CA SER A 32 -2.56 -7.20 2.71
C SER A 32 -1.20 -6.68 2.24
N ALA A 33 -0.55 -7.36 1.31
CA ALA A 33 0.74 -6.96 0.75
C ALA A 33 0.67 -5.59 0.06
N ILE A 34 -0.35 -5.35 -0.76
CA ILE A 34 -0.55 -4.06 -1.45
C ILE A 34 -0.86 -2.94 -0.45
N THR A 35 -1.74 -3.18 0.53
CA THR A 35 -2.10 -2.16 1.53
C THR A 35 -0.90 -1.83 2.44
N SER A 36 -0.11 -2.83 2.81
CA SER A 36 1.12 -2.65 3.59
C SER A 36 2.17 -1.87 2.80
N ALA A 37 2.31 -2.15 1.50
CA ALA A 37 3.20 -1.42 0.62
C ALA A 37 2.75 0.05 0.39
N ALA A 38 1.44 0.29 0.35
CA ALA A 38 0.87 1.63 0.31
C ALA A 38 1.14 2.41 1.62
N GLY A 39 1.22 1.72 2.77
CA GLY A 39 1.45 2.33 4.09
C GLY A 39 0.21 2.98 4.69
N ALA A 40 -0.94 2.90 4.00
CA ALA A 40 -2.23 3.41 4.45
C ALA A 40 -3.36 2.63 3.75
N PRO A 41 -4.57 2.59 4.34
CA PRO A 41 -5.77 2.14 3.63
C PRO A 41 -5.95 2.86 2.29
N ILE A 42 -6.19 2.11 1.21
CA ILE A 42 -6.44 2.66 -0.14
C ILE A 42 -7.91 3.10 -0.28
N VAL A 43 -8.81 2.32 0.31
CA VAL A 43 -10.25 2.56 0.31
C VAL A 43 -10.63 3.37 1.54
N ALA A 44 -11.74 4.11 1.41
CA ALA A 44 -12.42 4.85 2.45
C ALA A 44 -12.40 4.14 3.81
N ALA A 45 -11.67 4.71 4.76
CA ALA A 45 -11.57 4.21 6.13
C ALA A 45 -11.44 5.36 7.12
N THR A 46 -11.90 5.14 8.35
CA THR A 46 -11.59 6.03 9.48
C THR A 46 -10.32 5.52 10.15
N SER A 47 -9.37 6.41 10.41
CA SER A 47 -8.13 6.06 11.09
C SER A 47 -7.78 7.09 12.14
N THR A 48 -7.18 6.61 13.23
CA THR A 48 -6.60 7.46 14.28
C THR A 48 -5.09 7.30 14.24
N ILE A 49 -4.38 8.41 14.10
CA ILE A 49 -2.91 8.43 14.08
C ILE A 49 -2.37 9.36 15.16
N ASN A 50 -1.16 9.06 15.62
CA ASN A 50 -0.38 9.92 16.49
C ASN A 50 0.84 10.40 15.73
N VAL A 51 0.98 11.71 15.58
CA VAL A 51 2.09 12.33 14.86
C VAL A 51 2.72 13.39 15.75
N LEU A 52 4.05 13.52 15.66
CA LEU A 52 4.74 14.58 16.36
C LEU A 52 4.48 15.92 15.65
N GLY A 53 4.00 16.91 16.41
CA GLY A 53 3.88 18.27 15.95
C GLY A 53 5.26 18.87 15.71
N VAL A 54 5.54 19.20 14.45
CA VAL A 54 6.75 19.89 14.03
C VAL A 54 6.46 21.37 13.74
N GLY A 55 7.49 22.18 13.54
CA GLY A 55 7.31 23.61 13.24
C GLY A 55 6.66 23.91 11.89
N GLU A 56 6.37 22.90 11.06
CA GLU A 56 5.69 23.07 9.79
C GLU A 56 4.23 23.47 9.98
N GLN A 57 3.67 24.19 8.99
CA GLN A 57 2.27 24.59 9.00
C GLN A 57 1.34 23.50 8.46
N LEU A 58 1.82 22.69 7.53
CA LEU A 58 1.06 21.61 6.93
C LEU A 58 1.49 20.28 7.54
N LEU A 59 0.55 19.61 8.20
CA LEU A 59 0.73 18.25 8.67
C LEU A 59 0.15 17.29 7.64
N ASN A 60 1.02 16.57 6.93
CA ASN A 60 0.59 15.59 5.94
C ASN A 60 0.06 14.33 6.64
N LEU A 61 -1.12 13.90 6.21
CA LEU A 61 -1.75 12.68 6.70
C LEU A 61 -1.61 11.55 5.68
N PRO A 62 -1.36 10.31 6.13
CA PRO A 62 -1.37 9.15 5.25
C PRO A 62 -2.78 8.87 4.74
N GLY A 63 -2.89 8.24 3.56
CA GLY A 63 -4.17 7.82 3.00
C GLY A 63 -4.92 8.91 2.23
N ALA A 64 -4.22 9.72 1.43
CA ALA A 64 -4.89 10.70 0.57
C ALA A 64 -5.90 10.02 -0.39
N PRO A 65 -7.08 10.61 -0.65
CA PRO A 65 -7.54 11.93 -0.20
C PRO A 65 -8.09 11.94 1.24
N VAL A 66 -7.74 12.98 2.00
CA VAL A 66 -8.37 13.29 3.30
C VAL A 66 -9.71 13.96 3.03
N ARG A 67 -10.81 13.31 3.43
CA ARG A 67 -12.17 13.76 3.15
C ARG A 67 -12.79 14.55 4.29
N ARG A 68 -12.59 14.06 5.51
CA ARG A 68 -13.13 14.67 6.72
C ARG A 68 -12.19 14.40 7.88
N VAL A 69 -12.01 15.40 8.74
CA VAL A 69 -11.34 15.22 10.03
C VAL A 69 -12.42 15.27 11.09
N ASP A 70 -12.48 14.23 11.92
CA ASP A 70 -13.47 14.10 12.99
C ASP A 70 -12.95 14.75 14.27
N GLU A 71 -11.67 14.52 14.60
CA GLU A 71 -11.07 14.99 15.85
C GLU A 71 -9.59 15.29 15.68
N VAL A 72 -9.12 16.36 16.33
CA VAL A 72 -7.69 16.71 16.44
C VAL A 72 -7.40 17.04 17.89
N LEU A 73 -6.50 16.29 18.52
CA LEU A 73 -6.01 16.57 19.86
C LEU A 73 -4.54 16.98 19.82
N VAL A 74 -4.18 17.99 20.60
CA VAL A 74 -2.79 18.44 20.81
C VAL A 74 -2.46 18.18 22.27
N ASP A 75 -1.53 17.27 22.54
CA ASP A 75 -1.19 16.77 23.89
C ASP A 75 -2.44 16.36 24.70
N GLY A 76 -3.40 15.71 24.02
CA GLY A 76 -4.68 15.27 24.61
C GLY A 76 -5.74 16.36 24.77
N THR A 77 -5.45 17.62 24.40
CA THR A 77 -6.44 18.70 24.41
C THR A 77 -7.11 18.82 23.05
N LEU A 78 -8.44 18.78 23.01
CA LEU A 78 -9.20 18.96 21.78
C LEU A 78 -8.94 20.35 21.17
N LEU A 79 -8.54 20.37 19.90
CA LEU A 79 -8.30 21.60 19.15
C LEU A 79 -9.60 22.08 18.48
N GLU A 80 -9.90 23.37 18.59
CA GLU A 80 -11.09 23.93 17.94
C GLU A 80 -11.02 23.79 16.41
N PRO A 81 -12.14 23.42 15.73
CA PRO A 81 -12.18 23.33 14.26
C PRO A 81 -11.85 24.64 13.53
N SER A 82 -12.00 25.79 14.19
CA SER A 82 -11.65 27.12 13.67
C SER A 82 -10.13 27.36 13.59
N ALA A 83 -9.33 26.59 14.35
CA ALA A 83 -7.90 26.79 14.50
C ALA A 83 -7.07 26.12 13.38
N TYR A 84 -7.71 25.31 12.52
CA TYR A 84 -7.04 24.60 11.44
C TYR A 84 -7.91 24.53 10.19
N ARG A 85 -7.28 24.23 9.05
CA ARG A 85 -7.95 24.02 7.76
C ARG A 85 -7.62 22.64 7.23
N VAL A 86 -8.65 21.86 6.92
CA VAL A 86 -8.48 20.57 6.25
C VAL A 86 -8.15 20.78 4.78
N THR A 87 -7.17 20.04 4.29
CA THR A 87 -6.72 20.00 2.89
C THR A 87 -6.82 18.57 2.38
N ASN A 88 -6.66 18.37 1.08
CA ASN A 88 -6.74 17.03 0.47
C ASN A 88 -5.64 16.06 0.96
N THR A 89 -4.51 16.59 1.42
CA THR A 89 -3.33 15.81 1.85
C THR A 89 -3.11 15.83 3.36
N GLY A 90 -3.89 16.61 4.12
CA GLY A 90 -3.72 16.73 5.56
C GLY A 90 -4.30 18.00 6.16
N ILE A 91 -3.70 18.49 7.24
CA ILE A 91 -4.24 19.61 8.03
C ILE A 91 -3.25 20.77 8.08
N TYR A 92 -3.72 21.96 7.71
CA TYR A 92 -2.98 23.20 7.76
C TYR A 92 -3.31 24.01 9.01
N ARG A 93 -2.29 24.55 9.68
CA ARG A 93 -2.42 25.48 10.80
C ARG A 93 -1.46 26.64 10.61
N SER A 94 -1.97 27.87 10.65
CA SER A 94 -1.18 29.09 10.37
C SER A 94 -0.02 29.31 11.34
N GLY A 95 -0.24 29.00 12.63
CA GLY A 95 0.78 29.11 13.68
C GLY A 95 1.76 27.94 13.76
N GLY A 96 1.68 26.98 12.84
CA GLY A 96 2.45 25.74 12.92
C GLY A 96 1.92 24.77 13.99
N TRP A 97 2.57 23.61 14.07
CA TRP A 97 2.19 22.54 14.98
C TRP A 97 3.06 22.46 16.24
N ALA A 98 4.25 23.09 16.24
CA ALA A 98 5.14 23.20 17.39
C ALA A 98 5.37 24.66 17.80
N CYS A 99 5.68 24.87 19.08
CA CYS A 99 6.09 26.19 19.60
C CYS A 99 7.44 26.07 20.32
N GLY A 100 8.47 26.74 19.78
CA GLY A 100 9.82 26.71 20.34
C GLY A 100 10.44 25.31 20.33
N ARG A 101 10.88 24.84 21.50
CA ARG A 101 11.50 23.50 21.68
C ARG A 101 10.49 22.41 22.10
N VAL A 102 9.21 22.74 22.22
CA VAL A 102 8.16 21.79 22.61
C VAL A 102 7.56 21.17 21.35
N LEU A 103 7.65 19.85 21.25
CA LEU A 103 7.09 19.05 20.17
C LEU A 103 5.85 18.31 20.71
N PRO A 104 4.64 18.86 20.51
CA PRO A 104 3.44 18.23 21.05
C PRO A 104 3.08 16.96 20.28
N THR A 105 2.41 16.02 20.93
CA THR A 105 1.82 14.85 20.26
C THR A 105 0.45 15.24 19.71
N ILE A 106 0.26 15.02 18.41
CA ILE A 106 -1.00 15.33 17.72
C ILE A 106 -1.70 14.02 17.41
N THR A 107 -2.87 13.83 18.01
CA THR A 107 -3.74 12.70 17.71
C THR A 107 -4.84 13.16 16.77
N ILE A 108 -4.99 12.48 15.64
CA ILE A 108 -5.95 12.87 14.60
C ILE A 108 -6.81 11.66 14.26
N THR A 109 -8.12 11.84 14.38
CA THR A 109 -9.13 10.89 13.88
C THR A 109 -9.76 11.49 12.63
N TYR A 110 -9.66 10.78 11.51
CA TYR A 110 -10.09 11.30 10.21
C TYR A 110 -10.55 10.19 9.27
N PHE A 111 -11.42 10.57 8.34
CA PHE A 111 -11.93 9.75 7.26
C PHE A 111 -11.19 10.08 5.96
N HIS A 112 -10.60 9.06 5.36
CA HIS A 112 -9.67 9.21 4.22
C HIS A 112 -9.75 8.01 3.28
N GLY A 113 -9.16 8.15 2.09
CA GLY A 113 -9.13 7.11 1.06
C GLY A 113 -10.14 7.31 -0.07
N LEU A 114 -10.10 6.40 -1.03
CA LEU A 114 -10.93 6.43 -2.24
C LEU A 114 -12.26 5.68 -2.04
N ASP A 115 -13.32 6.10 -2.73
CA ASP A 115 -14.62 5.40 -2.66
C ASP A 115 -14.51 3.98 -3.22
N GLU A 116 -13.71 3.83 -4.27
CA GLU A 116 -13.51 2.58 -4.98
C GLU A 116 -12.01 2.31 -5.18
N VAL A 117 -11.65 1.03 -5.24
CA VAL A 117 -10.28 0.61 -5.53
C VAL A 117 -9.96 0.96 -6.98
N PRO A 118 -8.88 1.73 -7.25
CA PRO A 118 -8.47 2.05 -8.62
C PRO A 118 -8.24 0.80 -9.48
N ARG A 119 -8.60 0.87 -10.77
CA ARG A 119 -8.50 -0.26 -11.71
C ARG A 119 -7.08 -0.83 -11.81
N ASP A 120 -6.06 0.02 -11.72
CA ASP A 120 -4.67 -0.42 -11.76
C ASP A 120 -4.28 -1.23 -10.51
N VAL A 121 -4.78 -0.84 -9.34
CA VAL A 121 -4.62 -1.60 -8.09
C VAL A 121 -5.38 -2.92 -8.14
N GLN A 122 -6.60 -2.93 -8.69
CA GLN A 122 -7.34 -4.17 -8.93
C GLN A 122 -6.59 -5.12 -9.87
N SER A 123 -5.99 -4.58 -10.93
CA SER A 123 -5.21 -5.35 -11.90
C SER A 123 -3.95 -5.94 -11.29
N LEU A 124 -3.25 -5.18 -10.44
CA LEU A 124 -2.11 -5.65 -9.68
C LEU A 124 -2.51 -6.77 -8.70
N CYS A 125 -3.60 -6.60 -7.97
CA CYS A 125 -4.08 -7.62 -7.05
C CYS A 125 -4.49 -8.89 -7.80
N ALA A 126 -5.21 -8.76 -8.92
CA ALA A 126 -5.56 -9.88 -9.78
C ALA A 126 -4.33 -10.61 -10.32
N SER A 127 -3.31 -9.89 -10.81
CA SER A 127 -2.10 -10.54 -11.33
C SER A 127 -1.34 -11.33 -10.27
N MET A 128 -1.26 -10.83 -9.03
CA MET A 128 -0.66 -11.55 -7.90
C MET A 128 -1.44 -12.81 -7.54
N VAL A 129 -2.78 -12.73 -7.51
CA VAL A 129 -3.65 -13.87 -7.21
C VAL A 129 -3.54 -14.94 -8.30
N ILE A 130 -3.56 -14.54 -9.57
CA ILE A 130 -3.41 -15.46 -10.71
C ILE A 130 -2.04 -16.16 -10.66
N ALA A 131 -0.96 -15.41 -10.39
CA ALA A 131 0.36 -16.00 -10.22
C ALA A 131 0.42 -17.01 -9.06
N GLY A 132 -0.25 -16.70 -7.93
CA GLY A 132 -0.37 -17.62 -6.80
C GLY A 132 -1.21 -18.87 -7.11
N LEU A 133 -2.27 -18.73 -7.90
CA LEU A 133 -3.09 -19.86 -8.36
C LEU A 133 -2.29 -20.79 -9.27
N ILE A 134 -1.57 -20.25 -10.25
CA ILE A 134 -0.71 -21.04 -11.14
C ILE A 134 0.34 -21.81 -10.32
N ALA A 135 1.01 -21.15 -9.38
CA ALA A 135 1.97 -21.81 -8.49
C ALA A 135 1.34 -22.93 -7.65
N THR A 136 0.11 -22.72 -7.17
CA THR A 136 -0.62 -23.75 -6.40
C THR A 136 -0.98 -24.95 -7.28
N ARG A 137 -1.39 -24.72 -8.54
CA ARG A 137 -1.73 -25.78 -9.51
C ARG A 137 -0.50 -26.59 -9.95
N GLU A 138 0.66 -25.95 -10.06
CA GLU A 138 1.92 -26.58 -10.49
C GLU A 138 2.61 -27.43 -9.41
N GLY A 139 2.02 -27.56 -8.22
CA GLY A 139 2.48 -28.49 -7.19
C GLY A 139 3.08 -27.84 -5.94
N GLY A 140 2.97 -26.52 -5.76
CA GLY A 140 3.16 -25.90 -4.46
C GLY A 140 3.78 -24.50 -4.48
N TRP A 141 3.81 -23.89 -3.30
CA TRP A 141 4.50 -22.64 -3.01
C TRP A 141 6.02 -22.86 -2.91
N ASP A 142 6.59 -23.53 -3.90
CA ASP A 142 8.02 -23.71 -3.91
C ASP A 142 8.70 -22.34 -4.03
N LEU A 143 9.75 -22.15 -3.24
CA LEU A 143 10.52 -20.91 -3.25
C LEU A 143 11.11 -20.76 -4.65
N GLN A 144 10.60 -19.82 -5.44
CA GLN A 144 11.17 -19.52 -6.74
C GLN A 144 12.51 -18.81 -6.54
N ASN A 145 13.55 -19.60 -6.26
CA ASN A 145 14.94 -19.16 -6.23
C ASN A 145 15.39 -18.88 -7.66
N GLY A 146 14.99 -17.73 -8.18
CA GLY A 146 15.44 -17.26 -9.48
C GLY A 146 14.76 -17.99 -10.63
N ARG A 147 13.88 -17.27 -11.34
CA ARG A 147 13.48 -17.69 -12.69
C ARG A 147 14.74 -17.84 -13.55
N VAL A 148 14.64 -18.67 -14.59
CA VAL A 148 15.70 -18.88 -15.58
C VAL A 148 16.23 -17.52 -16.04
N SER A 149 17.51 -17.26 -15.77
CA SER A 149 18.17 -15.98 -16.03
C SER A 149 18.77 -15.92 -17.42
N SER A 150 19.11 -17.09 -18.00
CA SER A 150 19.55 -17.21 -19.39
C SER A 150 19.24 -18.60 -19.94
N ILE A 151 18.77 -18.65 -21.18
CA ILE A 151 18.64 -19.87 -21.98
C ILE A 151 19.50 -19.70 -23.23
N GLY A 152 20.50 -20.55 -23.43
CA GLY A 152 21.21 -20.71 -24.70
C GLY A 152 20.73 -21.96 -25.42
N ILE A 153 20.62 -21.95 -26.74
CA ILE A 153 20.20 -23.12 -27.54
C ILE A 153 21.39 -23.65 -28.36
N ASP A 154 21.48 -24.99 -28.45
CA ASP A 154 22.50 -25.90 -29.02
C ASP A 154 23.45 -26.54 -27.98
N ASP A 155 24.53 -25.86 -27.58
CA ASP A 155 25.29 -26.13 -26.33
C ASP A 155 24.44 -25.77 -25.09
N TYR A 156 23.24 -26.34 -25.01
CA TYR A 156 22.13 -25.83 -24.20
C TYR A 156 22.54 -25.72 -22.73
N ARG A 157 22.55 -24.47 -22.25
CA ARG A 157 22.82 -24.12 -20.87
C ARG A 157 21.67 -23.31 -20.34
N GLU A 158 21.06 -23.84 -19.29
CA GLU A 158 20.06 -23.15 -18.50
C GLU A 158 20.72 -22.67 -17.22
N ALA A 159 20.76 -21.36 -17.03
CA ALA A 159 21.23 -20.78 -15.78
C ALA A 159 20.01 -20.34 -14.98
N TYR A 160 19.84 -20.93 -13.80
CA TYR A 160 18.94 -20.41 -12.79
C TYR A 160 19.68 -19.33 -12.01
N ALA A 161 18.97 -18.31 -11.53
CA ALA A 161 19.59 -17.33 -10.64
C ALA A 161 19.80 -17.98 -9.26
N THR A 162 20.85 -18.79 -9.13
CA THR A 162 21.22 -19.45 -7.89
C THR A 162 22.25 -18.62 -7.14
N SER A 163 21.77 -18.03 -6.04
CA SER A 163 22.50 -17.56 -4.86
C SER A 163 23.54 -16.44 -5.02
N GLY A 164 23.17 -15.26 -4.53
CA GLY A 164 24.06 -14.23 -4.00
C GLY A 164 23.47 -13.69 -2.70
N GLU A 165 24.33 -13.29 -1.76
CA GLU A 165 23.93 -12.64 -0.50
C GLU A 165 23.07 -11.41 -0.82
N GLY A 166 21.76 -11.46 -0.54
CA GLY A 166 20.80 -10.40 -0.89
C GLY A 166 19.73 -10.77 -1.93
N ILE A 167 19.67 -12.01 -2.41
CA ILE A 167 18.49 -12.50 -3.17
C ILE A 167 17.40 -12.85 -2.15
N GLU A 168 16.53 -11.87 -1.88
CA GLU A 168 15.32 -12.02 -1.08
C GLU A 168 14.48 -13.17 -1.68
N GLN A 169 14.02 -14.11 -0.84
CA GLN A 169 13.09 -15.15 -1.26
C GLN A 169 11.84 -14.45 -1.83
N VAL A 170 11.56 -14.63 -3.12
CA VAL A 170 10.42 -13.98 -3.79
C VAL A 170 9.31 -15.01 -3.97
N THR A 171 8.22 -14.79 -3.27
CA THR A 171 6.95 -15.48 -3.50
C THR A 171 6.12 -14.73 -4.55
N PRO A 172 5.11 -15.35 -5.16
CA PRO A 172 4.17 -14.64 -6.04
C PRO A 172 3.46 -13.44 -5.38
N MET A 173 3.48 -13.38 -4.05
CA MET A 173 2.87 -12.32 -3.24
C MET A 173 3.82 -11.18 -2.91
N ASP A 174 5.10 -11.29 -3.28
CA ASP A 174 6.07 -10.25 -3.01
C ASP A 174 6.07 -9.17 -4.08
N LEU A 175 5.95 -7.92 -3.63
CA LEU A 175 5.93 -6.76 -4.51
C LEU A 175 7.36 -6.27 -4.79
N PRO A 176 7.73 -6.05 -6.07
CA PRO A 176 9.00 -5.43 -6.42
C PRO A 176 9.20 -4.09 -5.70
N ALA A 177 10.44 -3.78 -5.30
CA ALA A 177 10.76 -2.55 -4.57
C ALA A 177 10.29 -1.27 -5.30
N ARG A 178 10.36 -1.25 -6.64
CA ARG A 178 9.85 -0.15 -7.47
C ARG A 178 8.33 0.02 -7.31
N THR A 179 7.57 -1.06 -7.30
CA THR A 179 6.11 -1.06 -7.11
C THR A 179 5.75 -0.63 -5.70
N ARG A 180 6.45 -1.13 -4.67
CA ARG A 180 6.28 -0.69 -3.28
C ARG A 180 6.50 0.82 -3.13
N LYS A 181 7.58 1.35 -3.70
CA LYS A 181 7.88 2.79 -3.68
C LYS A 181 6.81 3.61 -4.40
N ALA A 182 6.31 3.15 -5.54
CA ALA A 182 5.24 3.83 -6.28
C ALA A 182 3.91 3.85 -5.50
N LEU A 183 3.51 2.73 -4.90
CA LEU A 183 2.32 2.65 -4.04
C LEU A 183 2.44 3.57 -2.83
N LYS A 184 3.60 3.54 -2.14
CA LYS A 184 3.86 4.42 -1.00
C LYS A 184 3.83 5.90 -1.37
N ALA A 185 4.42 6.27 -2.51
CA ALA A 185 4.40 7.66 -2.98
C ALA A 185 2.98 8.15 -3.31
N ARG A 186 2.12 7.26 -3.82
CA ARG A 186 0.75 7.59 -4.22
C ARG A 186 -0.23 7.64 -3.04
N PHE A 187 -0.14 6.70 -2.11
CA PHE A 187 -1.14 6.49 -1.06
C PHE A 187 -0.62 6.77 0.35
N GLY A 188 0.68 6.57 0.59
CA GLY A 188 1.29 6.60 1.92
C GLY A 188 1.54 8.00 2.49
N GLY A 189 1.19 9.06 1.76
CA GLY A 189 1.32 10.44 2.24
C GLY A 189 2.76 10.78 2.65
N SER A 190 3.70 10.80 1.70
CA SER A 190 5.01 11.39 1.95
C SER A 190 5.09 12.79 1.35
N VAL A 191 5.69 13.72 2.09
CA VAL A 191 6.11 15.06 1.65
C VAL A 191 6.75 14.97 0.27
N ALA A 192 6.01 15.31 -0.78
CA ALA A 192 6.62 15.73 -2.02
C ALA A 192 7.02 17.19 -1.79
N VAL A 193 8.31 17.43 -1.57
CA VAL A 193 8.88 18.76 -1.75
C VAL A 193 8.64 19.10 -3.22
N VAL A 194 7.58 19.85 -3.49
CA VAL A 194 7.41 20.53 -4.77
C VAL A 194 8.26 21.79 -4.65
N ASN A 195 9.55 21.69 -5.01
CA ASN A 195 10.32 22.89 -5.29
C ASN A 195 9.70 23.54 -6.54
N SER A 196 8.94 24.61 -6.34
CA SER A 196 8.68 25.58 -7.39
C SER A 196 9.89 26.52 -7.45
N LEU A 197 10.57 26.53 -8.60
CA LEU A 197 11.56 27.56 -8.94
C LEU A 197 10.93 28.96 -8.93
#